data_AF-A0A964LJJ7-F1
#
_entry.id   AF-A0A964LJJ7-F1
#
_cell.length_a   1.000
_cell.length_b   1.000
_cell.length_c   1.000
_cell.angle_alpha   90.00
_cell.angle_beta   90.00
_cell.angle_gamma   90.00
#
_symmetry.space_group_name_H-M   'P 1'
#
loop_
_entity.id
_entity.type
_entity.pdbx_description
1 polymer ?
#
loop_
_entity_poly.entity_id
_entity_poly.type
_entity_poly.pdbx_seq_one_letter_code
_entity_poly.pdbx_strand_id
1 'polypeptide(L)' 'MVRGFVGFAGFFILFMLGMKVIGFLIGGLIGLVLKLVWFAFLGWMISTIIRVLSPSTADRIWETVRGKPSES' A
#
# COMPACT_ATOMS: atom_id res chain seq x y z
N MET A 1 18.11 -45.77 1.10
CA MET A 1 18.42 -44.35 1.39
C MET A 1 17.82 -43.38 0.37
N VAL A 2 18.06 -43.55 -0.94
CA VAL A 2 17.52 -42.65 -2.00
C VAL A 2 15.98 -42.51 -1.97
N ARG A 3 15.22 -43.59 -1.72
CA ARG A 3 13.75 -43.55 -1.60
C ARG A 3 13.22 -42.62 -0.49
N GLY A 4 13.93 -42.51 0.63
CA GLY A 4 13.56 -41.60 1.72
C GLY A 4 13.87 -40.14 1.37
N PHE A 5 14.98 -39.90 0.68
CA PHE A 5 15.38 -38.57 0.21
C PHE A 5 14.43 -38.01 -0.86
N VAL A 6 13.91 -38.87 -1.75
CA VAL A 6 12.91 -38.49 -2.76
C VAL A 6 11.57 -38.14 -2.14
N GLY A 7 11.10 -38.91 -1.13
CA GLY A 7 9.88 -38.58 -0.39
C GLY A 7 9.99 -37.27 0.39
N PHE A 8 11.14 -37.04 1.03
CA PHE A 8 11.44 -35.79 1.73
C PHE A 8 11.51 -34.59 0.77
N ALA A 9 12.14 -34.75 -0.41
CA ALA A 9 12.19 -33.71 -1.43
C ALA A 9 10.79 -33.31 -1.93
N GLY A 10 9.90 -34.28 -2.16
CA GLY A 10 8.52 -34.01 -2.54
C GLY A 10 7.75 -33.23 -1.46
N PHE A 11 7.88 -33.63 -0.19
CA PHE A 11 7.29 -32.91 0.93
C PHE A 11 7.83 -31.49 1.06
N PHE A 12 9.13 -31.31 0.88
CA PHE A 12 9.78 -30.00 0.97
C PHE A 12 9.30 -29.03 -0.12
N ILE A 13 9.08 -29.52 -1.34
CA ILE A 13 8.49 -28.72 -2.42
C ILE A 13 7.07 -28.28 -2.07
N LEU A 14 6.24 -29.19 -1.53
CA LEU A 14 4.88 -28.86 -1.08
C LEU A 14 4.90 -27.83 0.05
N PHE A 15 5.83 -27.98 1.01
CA PHE A 15 6.01 -27.05 2.10
C PHE A 15 6.43 -25.66 1.62
N MET A 16 7.40 -25.59 0.70
CA MET A 16 7.80 -24.31 0.06
C MET A 16 6.64 -23.65 -0.67
N LEU A 17 5.81 -24.44 -1.37
CA LEU A 17 4.63 -23.92 -2.05
C LEU A 17 3.63 -23.33 -1.04
N GLY A 18 3.37 -24.05 0.06
CA GLY A 18 2.51 -23.58 1.14
C GLY A 18 3.00 -22.28 1.76
N MET A 19 4.29 -22.20 2.11
CA MET A 19 4.89 -20.97 2.64
C MET A 19 4.80 -19.81 1.65
N LYS A 20 4.97 -20.07 0.36
CA LYS A 20 4.90 -19.03 -0.67
C LYS A 20 3.49 -18.44 -0.80
N VAL A 21 2.45 -19.28 -0.69
CA VAL A 21 1.05 -18.83 -0.71
C VAL A 21 0.74 -17.97 0.53
N ILE A 22 1.17 -18.41 1.71
CA ILE A 22 0.97 -17.67 2.97
C ILE A 22 1.71 -16.32 2.92
N GLY A 23 2.98 -16.35 2.49
CA GLY A 23 3.79 -15.14 2.30
C GLY A 23 3.20 -14.18 1.28
N PHE A 24 2.60 -14.70 0.19
CA PHE A 24 1.92 -13.87 -0.80
C PHE A 24 0.64 -13.22 -0.26
N LEU A 25 -0.16 -13.94 0.54
CA LEU A 25 -1.36 -13.37 1.16
C LEU A 25 -1.01 -12.24 2.13
N ILE A 26 -0.06 -12.50 3.03
CA ILE A 26 0.36 -11.54 4.05
C ILE A 26 1.10 -10.37 3.40
N GLY A 27 2.07 -10.66 2.53
CA GLY A 27 2.83 -9.65 1.80
C GLY A 27 1.97 -8.83 0.84
N GLY A 28 0.95 -9.44 0.24
CA GLY A 28 -0.03 -8.74 -0.61
C GLY A 28 -0.85 -7.73 0.19
N LEU A 29 -1.36 -8.13 1.36
CA LEU A 29 -2.13 -7.24 2.22
C LEU A 29 -1.27 -6.09 2.77
N ILE A 30 -0.06 -6.40 3.25
CA ILE A 30 0.90 -5.40 3.73
C ILE A 30 1.28 -4.45 2.58
N GLY A 31 1.55 -4.99 1.39
CA GLY A 31 1.88 -4.21 0.20
C GLY A 31 0.73 -3.29 -0.23
N LEU A 32 -0.52 -3.72 -0.07
CA LEU A 32 -1.69 -2.88 -0.33
C LEU A 32 -1.75 -1.71 0.66
N VAL A 33 -1.59 -1.98 1.95
CA VAL A 33 -1.56 -0.95 2.99
C VAL A 33 -0.42 0.03 2.77
N LEU A 34 0.78 -0.45 2.43
CA LEU A 34 1.93 0.41 2.12
C LEU A 34 1.65 1.32 0.91
N LYS A 35 1.01 0.80 -0.13
CA LYS A 35 0.61 1.61 -1.29
C LYS A 35 -0.41 2.68 -0.90
N LEU A 36 -1.42 2.34 -0.10
CA LEU A 36 -2.39 3.30 0.43
C LEU A 36 -1.72 4.41 1.24
N VAL A 37 -0.80 4.04 2.13
CA VAL A 37 -0.01 5.00 2.90
C VAL A 37 0.87 5.86 1.99
N TRP A 38 1.46 5.28 0.95
CA TRP A 38 2.26 6.03 -0.04
C TRP A 38 1.41 7.06 -0.80
N PHE A 39 0.21 6.71 -1.23
CA PHE A 39 -0.71 7.65 -1.86
C PHE A 39 -1.16 8.76 -0.91
N ALA A 40 -1.47 8.41 0.34
CA ALA A 40 -1.80 9.40 1.36
C ALA A 40 -0.63 10.36 1.63
N PHE A 41 0.59 9.82 1.71
CA PHE A 41 1.82 10.60 1.86
C PHE A 41 2.03 11.55 0.67
N LEU A 42 1.76 11.10 -0.55
CA LEU A 42 1.87 11.94 -1.75
C LEU A 42 0.87 13.12 -1.70
N GLY A 43 -0.37 12.87 -1.28
CA GLY A 43 -1.38 13.92 -1.07
C GLY A 43 -0.92 14.94 -0.03
N TRP A 44 -0.38 14.47 1.10
CA TRP A 44 0.19 15.33 2.13
C TRP A 44 1.38 16.14 1.61
N MET A 45 2.30 15.51 0.87
CA MET A 45 3.48 16.16 0.30
C MET A 45 3.08 17.27 -0.68
N ILE A 46 2.11 17.00 -1.58
CA ILE A 46 1.58 18.00 -2.51
C ILE A 46 0.96 19.17 -1.74
N SER A 47 0.10 18.90 -0.76
CA SER A 47 -0.50 19.98 0.06
C SER A 47 0.56 20.83 0.76
N THR A 48 1.63 20.21 1.25
CA THR A 48 2.72 20.88 1.94
C THR A 48 3.52 21.74 0.97
N ILE A 49 3.88 21.21 -0.21
CA ILE A 49 4.59 21.96 -1.25
C ILE A 49 3.79 23.18 -1.68
N ILE A 50 2.48 23.02 -1.93
CA ILE A 50 1.61 24.13 -2.33
C ILE A 50 1.55 25.17 -1.20
N ARG A 51 1.41 24.74 0.05
CA ARG A 51 1.33 25.64 1.21
C ARG A 51 2.63 26.40 1.46
N VAL A 52 3.79 25.79 1.14
CA VAL A 52 5.12 26.42 1.24
C VAL A 52 5.36 27.41 0.10
N LEU A 53 4.97 27.08 -1.13
CA LEU A 53 5.19 27.94 -2.30
C LEU A 53 4.16 29.06 -2.44
N SER A 54 2.90 28.80 -2.09
CA SER A 54 1.79 29.74 -2.23
C SER A 54 0.66 29.39 -1.24
N PRO A 55 0.61 30.06 -0.07
CA PRO A 55 -0.50 29.86 0.87
C PRO A 55 -1.87 30.17 0.23
N SER A 56 -1.92 31.14 -0.70
CA SER A 56 -3.15 31.51 -1.41
C SER A 56 -3.66 30.40 -2.35
N THR A 57 -2.76 29.61 -2.95
CA THR A 57 -3.16 28.47 -3.77
C THR A 57 -3.65 27.30 -2.93
N ALA A 58 -3.09 27.12 -1.72
CA ALA A 58 -3.58 26.11 -0.79
C ALA A 58 -5.03 26.39 -0.37
N ASP A 59 -5.38 27.64 -0.08
CA ASP A 59 -6.75 28.03 0.29
C ASP A 59 -7.76 27.78 -0.84
N ARG A 60 -7.40 28.08 -2.10
CA ARG A 60 -8.28 27.78 -3.25
C ARG A 60 -8.51 26.28 -3.47
N ILE A 61 -7.51 25.45 -3.22
CA ILE A 61 -7.67 23.99 -3.31
C ILE A 61 -8.60 23.51 -2.20
N TRP A 62 -8.45 24.04 -0.98
CA TRP A 62 -9.37 23.73 0.12
C TRP A 62 -10.80 24.19 -0.16
N GLU A 63 -11.01 25.37 -0.76
CA GLU A 63 -12.33 25.85 -1.19
C GLU A 63 -12.95 24.95 -2.27
N THR A 64 -12.14 24.44 -3.18
CA THR A 64 -12.61 23.55 -4.26
C THR A 64 -12.90 22.14 -3.74
N VAL A 65 -12.09 21.63 -2.82
CA VAL A 65 -12.21 20.26 -2.26
C VAL A 65 -13.30 20.16 -1.19
N ARG A 66 -13.45 21.16 -0.31
CA ARG A 66 -14.56 21.17 0.67
C ARG A 66 -15.92 21.39 0.01
N GLY A 67 -15.94 21.91 -1.22
CA GLY A 67 -17.13 22.49 -1.82
C GLY A 67 -17.52 23.75 -1.03
N LYS A 68 -18.10 24.75 -1.72
CA LYS A 68 -18.84 25.78 -0.98
C LYS A 68 -19.90 25.06 -0.14
N PRO A 69 -19.99 25.29 1.19
CA PRO A 69 -21.23 24.96 1.88
C PRO A 69 -22.31 25.69 1.09
N SER A 70 -23.24 24.94 0.47
CA SER A 70 -24.45 25.55 -0.04
C SER A 70 -25.14 26.11 1.19
N GLU A 71 -25.03 27.43 1.38
CA GLU A 71 -25.83 28.15 2.36
C GLU A 71 -27.30 27.85 2.04
N SER A 72 -27.91 27.05 2.91
CA SER A 72 -29.35 26.86 3.03
C SER A 72 -29.77 27.41 4.38
#